data_AF-A0A7S3BI19-F1
#
_entry.id   AF-A0A7S3BI19-F1
#
_cell.length_a   1.000
_cell.length_b   1.000
_cell.length_c   1.000
_cell.angle_alpha   90.00
_cell.angle_beta   90.00
_cell.angle_gamma   90.00
#
_symmetry.space_group_name_H-M   'P 1'
#
loop_
_entity.id
_entity.type
_entity.pdbx_description
1 polymer ?
#
loop_
_entity_poly.entity_id
_entity_poly.type
_entity_poly.pdbx_seq_one_letter_code
_entity_poly.pdbx_strand_id
1 'polypeptide(L)'
;MDEREQWLDFTKEYFLDRPELAMVLLLVDSTVAPQRADLDALAWMGENQIPVSLVFTKMDKKRKGSSHRDNIDEFKEEVCASWDVLPPCLETSAAKKTGLQPLLQHISGVRAYFEKATQPGSSKKGGDARFMRMLGR
;
A
#
# COMPACT_ATOMS: atom_id res chain seq x y z
N MET A 1 -14.22 13.45 -20.79
CA MET A 1 -13.52 12.56 -19.85
C MET A 1 -14.53 11.66 -19.18
N ASP A 2 -14.23 10.37 -19.16
CA ASP A 2 -14.99 9.34 -18.44
C ASP A 2 -14.97 9.65 -16.92
N GLU A 3 -16.03 9.29 -16.18
CA GLU A 3 -16.11 9.53 -14.72
C GLU A 3 -14.97 8.85 -13.97
N ARG A 4 -14.54 7.67 -14.46
CA ARG A 4 -13.39 6.95 -13.93
C ARG A 4 -12.09 7.74 -14.07
N GLU A 5 -11.90 8.40 -15.20
CA GLU A 5 -10.71 9.19 -15.50
C GLU A 5 -10.64 10.42 -14.59
N GLN A 6 -11.75 11.13 -14.45
CA GLN A 6 -11.86 12.29 -13.54
C GLN A 6 -11.56 11.90 -12.09
N TRP A 7 -12.06 10.75 -11.65
CA TRP A 7 -11.81 10.27 -10.28
C TRP A 7 -10.34 9.87 -10.05
N LEU A 8 -9.69 9.28 -11.06
CA LEU A 8 -8.27 8.95 -11.00
C LEU A 8 -7.40 10.21 -10.93
N ASP A 9 -7.70 11.23 -11.74
CA ASP A 9 -6.95 12.49 -11.73
C ASP A 9 -7.08 13.20 -10.38
N PHE A 10 -8.30 13.32 -9.86
CA PHE A 10 -8.54 13.88 -8.53
C PHE A 10 -7.80 13.13 -7.42
N THR A 11 -7.80 11.79 -7.48
CA THR A 11 -7.12 10.95 -6.48
C THR A 11 -5.61 11.15 -6.53
N LYS A 12 -5.02 11.25 -7.73
CA LYS A 12 -3.60 11.51 -7.91
C LYS A 12 -3.20 12.90 -7.40
N GLU A 13 -3.98 13.93 -7.75
CA GLU A 13 -3.78 15.30 -7.24
C GLU A 13 -3.83 15.32 -5.71
N TYR A 14 -4.82 14.67 -5.11
CA TYR A 14 -4.92 14.55 -3.65
C TYR A 14 -3.70 13.84 -3.03
N PHE A 15 -3.16 12.80 -3.66
CA PHE A 15 -1.96 12.11 -3.16
C PHE A 15 -0.71 12.97 -3.22
N LEU A 16 -0.59 13.83 -4.23
CA LEU A 16 0.58 14.71 -4.40
C LEU A 16 0.54 15.93 -3.49
N ASP A 17 -0.64 16.53 -3.32
CA ASP A 17 -0.77 17.85 -2.72
C ASP A 17 -1.17 17.83 -1.24
N ARG A 18 -1.38 16.65 -0.64
CA ARG A 18 -1.83 16.52 0.75
C ARG A 18 -0.66 16.26 1.71
N PRO A 19 -0.13 17.29 2.42
CA PRO A 19 1.00 17.10 3.32
C PRO A 19 0.65 16.27 4.57
N GLU A 20 -0.63 16.17 4.94
CA GLU A 20 -1.09 15.32 6.03
C GLU A 20 -1.34 13.86 5.63
N LEU A 21 -1.09 13.48 4.37
CA LEU A 21 -1.24 12.10 3.91
C LEU A 21 -0.10 11.24 4.45
N ALA A 22 -0.38 10.49 5.50
CA ALA A 22 0.63 9.65 6.15
C ALA A 22 0.93 8.36 5.37
N MET A 23 -0.07 7.73 4.75
CA MET A 23 0.06 6.46 4.02
C MET A 23 -1.21 6.14 3.22
N VAL A 24 -1.03 5.47 2.09
CA VAL A 24 -2.08 4.84 1.29
C VAL A 24 -2.10 3.32 1.54
N LEU A 25 -3.28 2.74 1.74
CA LEU A 25 -3.46 1.30 1.79
C LEU A 25 -4.01 0.83 0.44
N LEU A 26 -3.18 0.18 -0.37
CA LEU A 26 -3.62 -0.38 -1.65
C LEU A 26 -4.26 -1.76 -1.40
N LEU A 27 -5.56 -1.86 -1.62
CA LEU A 27 -6.32 -3.09 -1.43
C LEU A 27 -6.24 -3.95 -2.69
N VAL A 28 -5.63 -5.13 -2.58
CA VAL A 28 -5.49 -6.09 -3.69
C VAL A 28 -6.36 -7.30 -3.41
N ASP A 29 -7.14 -7.78 -4.39
CA ASP A 29 -7.97 -8.97 -4.22
C ASP A 29 -7.13 -10.24 -4.39
N SER A 30 -6.96 -11.01 -3.31
CA SER A 30 -6.14 -12.25 -3.34
C SER A 30 -6.76 -13.41 -4.13
N THR A 31 -7.99 -13.25 -4.62
CA THR A 31 -8.74 -14.33 -5.31
C THR A 31 -8.60 -14.31 -6.82
N VAL A 32 -7.85 -13.35 -7.36
CA VAL A 32 -7.58 -13.20 -8.79
C VAL A 32 -6.08 -13.08 -9.01
N ALA A 33 -5.63 -13.42 -10.22
CA ALA A 33 -4.26 -13.17 -10.66
C ALA A 33 -3.95 -11.66 -10.60
N PRO A 34 -2.66 -11.27 -10.52
CA PRO A 34 -2.25 -9.87 -10.48
C PRO A 34 -2.95 -9.05 -11.56
N GLN A 35 -3.54 -7.93 -11.16
CA GLN A 35 -4.23 -7.04 -12.08
C GLN A 35 -3.30 -5.90 -12.46
N ARG A 36 -3.23 -5.61 -13.76
CA ARG A 36 -2.39 -4.54 -14.28
C ARG A 36 -2.69 -3.19 -13.62
N ALA A 37 -3.96 -2.92 -13.32
CA ALA A 37 -4.37 -1.69 -12.64
C ALA A 37 -3.76 -1.54 -11.23
N ASP A 38 -3.62 -2.63 -10.48
CA ASP A 38 -3.02 -2.61 -9.13
C ASP A 38 -1.50 -2.37 -9.23
N LEU A 39 -0.85 -3.03 -10.19
CA LEU A 39 0.58 -2.88 -10.45
C LEU A 39 0.94 -1.46 -10.94
N ASP A 40 0.16 -0.91 -11.87
CA ASP A 40 0.34 0.45 -12.38
C ASP A 40 0.09 1.49 -11.28
N ALA A 41 -0.92 1.28 -10.43
CA ALA A 41 -1.16 2.15 -9.28
C ALA A 41 0.00 2.12 -8.29
N LEU A 42 0.52 0.93 -7.99
CA LEU A 42 1.68 0.78 -7.13
C LEU A 42 2.92 1.46 -7.72
N ALA A 43 3.25 1.18 -8.98
CA ALA A 43 4.37 1.79 -9.68
C ALA A 43 4.29 3.33 -9.67
N TRP A 44 3.12 3.90 -9.99
CA TRP A 44 2.91 5.34 -9.94
C TRP A 44 3.11 5.91 -8.53
N MET A 45 2.63 5.23 -7.49
CA MET A 45 2.88 5.63 -6.10
C MET A 45 4.38 5.58 -5.77
N GLY A 46 5.10 4.56 -6.23
CA GLY A 46 6.54 4.42 -6.01
C GLY A 46 7.39 5.47 -6.73
N GLU A 47 6.99 5.88 -7.94
CA GLU A 47 7.63 6.95 -8.72
C GLU A 47 7.43 8.32 -8.06
N ASN A 48 6.25 8.56 -7.49
CA ASN A 48 5.89 9.82 -6.84
C ASN A 48 6.17 9.83 -5.33
N GLN A 49 6.91 8.82 -4.83
CA GLN A 49 7.28 8.70 -3.42
C GLN A 49 6.08 8.71 -2.45
N ILE A 50 4.93 8.21 -2.91
CA ILE A 50 3.73 8.12 -2.10
C ILE A 50 3.87 6.92 -1.14
N PRO A 51 3.77 7.13 0.18
CA PRO A 51 3.87 6.06 1.15
C PRO A 51 2.71 5.07 0.98
N VAL A 52 3.03 3.79 0.75
CA VAL A 52 2.04 2.75 0.45
C VAL A 52 2.24 1.49 1.29
N SER A 53 1.16 0.78 1.59
CA SER A 53 1.19 -0.60 2.09
C SER A 53 0.17 -1.44 1.32
N LEU A 54 0.56 -2.66 0.99
CA LEU A 54 -0.26 -3.62 0.26
C LEU A 54 -1.15 -4.39 1.25
N VAL A 55 -2.44 -4.44 0.97
CA VAL A 55 -3.42 -5.18 1.78
C VAL A 55 -4.13 -6.17 0.89
N PHE A 56 -3.71 -7.44 0.95
CA PHE A 56 -4.38 -8.53 0.27
C PHE A 56 -5.68 -8.88 1.00
N THR A 57 -6.79 -8.80 0.28
CA THR A 57 -8.15 -8.95 0.82
C THR A 57 -8.77 -10.29 0.43
N LYS A 58 -9.92 -10.62 1.04
CA LYS A 58 -10.73 -11.82 0.72
C LYS A 58 -9.99 -13.15 0.93
N MET A 59 -9.08 -13.21 1.90
CA MET A 59 -8.31 -14.42 2.26
C MET A 59 -9.16 -15.62 2.73
N ASP A 60 -10.47 -15.47 2.82
CA ASP A 60 -11.44 -16.53 3.13
C ASP A 60 -12.00 -17.25 1.90
N LYS A 61 -11.89 -16.64 0.70
CA LYS A 61 -12.57 -17.11 -0.51
C LYS A 61 -11.68 -18.00 -1.36
N LYS A 62 -11.91 -19.30 -1.32
CA LYS A 62 -11.28 -20.22 -2.29
C LYS A 62 -11.88 -20.07 -3.68
N ARG A 63 -11.03 -19.88 -4.70
CA ARG A 63 -11.42 -19.96 -6.13
C ARG A 63 -10.85 -21.24 -6.75
N LYS A 64 -11.52 -21.78 -7.77
CA LYS A 64 -10.96 -22.86 -8.59
C LYS A 64 -9.88 -22.27 -9.50
N GLY A 65 -8.68 -22.85 -9.53
CA GLY A 65 -7.58 -22.42 -10.40
C GLY A 65 -6.29 -22.17 -9.64
N SER A 66 -6.22 -21.07 -8.88
CA SER A 66 -5.04 -20.66 -8.11
C SER A 66 -5.37 -20.48 -6.62
N SER A 67 -4.40 -20.75 -5.76
CA SER A 67 -4.53 -20.43 -4.33
C SER A 67 -4.28 -18.95 -4.08
N HIS A 68 -4.74 -18.44 -2.94
CA HIS A 68 -4.39 -17.09 -2.49
C HIS A 68 -2.87 -16.89 -2.46
N ARG A 69 -2.14 -17.93 -2.07
CA ARG A 69 -0.69 -17.87 -1.93
C ARG A 69 -0.02 -17.67 -3.29
N ASP A 70 -0.46 -18.42 -4.30
CA ASP A 70 0.08 -18.31 -5.66
C ASP A 70 -0.13 -16.91 -6.23
N ASN A 71 -1.35 -16.36 -6.13
CA ASN A 71 -1.64 -15.01 -6.63
C ASN A 71 -0.85 -13.92 -5.89
N ILE A 72 -0.68 -14.06 -4.57
CA ILE A 72 0.09 -13.11 -3.76
C ILE A 72 1.58 -13.18 -4.10
N ASP A 73 2.13 -14.38 -4.26
CA ASP A 73 3.53 -14.57 -4.58
C ASP A 73 3.81 -14.09 -6.01
N GLU A 74 2.95 -14.38 -6.99
CA GLU A 74 3.02 -13.85 -8.36
C GLU A 74 2.96 -12.31 -8.37
N PHE A 75 2.03 -11.71 -7.61
CA PHE A 75 1.96 -10.25 -7.48
C PHE A 75 3.27 -9.67 -6.94
N LYS A 76 3.84 -10.28 -5.89
CA LYS A 76 5.09 -9.83 -5.29
C LYS A 76 6.27 -9.98 -6.24
N GLU A 77 6.34 -11.07 -7.00
CA GLU A 77 7.36 -11.29 -8.02
C GLU A 77 7.32 -10.23 -9.11
N GLU A 78 6.13 -9.90 -9.62
CA GLU A 78 5.95 -8.82 -10.61
C GLU A 78 6.41 -7.46 -10.07
N VAL A 79 6.11 -7.16 -8.80
CA VAL A 79 6.54 -5.91 -8.18
C VAL A 79 8.06 -5.90 -7.95
N CYS A 80 8.65 -7.00 -7.46
CA CYS A 80 10.10 -7.13 -7.27
C CYS A 80 10.92 -6.96 -8.56
N ALA A 81 10.31 -7.13 -9.74
CA ALA A 81 10.98 -6.85 -11.01
C ALA A 81 11.31 -5.35 -11.20
N SER A 82 10.60 -4.45 -10.49
CA SER A 82 10.73 -3.00 -10.60
C SER A 82 11.00 -2.27 -9.29
N TRP A 83 10.92 -2.96 -8.15
CA TRP A 83 11.12 -2.42 -6.80
C TRP A 83 12.30 -3.11 -6.10
N ASP A 84 13.20 -2.31 -5.52
CA ASP A 84 14.32 -2.83 -4.72
C ASP A 84 13.85 -3.48 -3.40
N VAL A 85 12.78 -2.94 -2.81
CA VAL A 85 12.19 -3.46 -1.57
C VAL A 85 10.67 -3.35 -1.67
N LEU A 86 9.98 -4.43 -1.33
CA LEU A 86 8.52 -4.46 -1.29
C LEU A 86 7.96 -3.62 -0.14
N PRO A 87 6.86 -2.88 -0.36
CA PRO A 87 6.12 -2.26 0.73
C PRO A 87 5.57 -3.29 1.72
N PRO A 88 5.21 -2.86 2.95
CA PRO A 88 4.56 -3.73 3.93
C PRO A 88 3.33 -4.43 3.33
N CYS A 89 3.28 -5.75 3.47
CA CYS A 89 2.20 -6.60 2.96
C CYS A 89 1.39 -7.16 4.12
N LEU A 90 0.08 -6.96 4.08
CA LEU A 90 -0.87 -7.44 5.07
C LEU A 90 -1.93 -8.32 4.40
N GLU A 91 -2.38 -9.36 5.10
CA GLU A 91 -3.39 -10.29 4.61
C GLU A 91 -4.66 -10.18 5.47
N THR A 92 -5.82 -10.01 4.84
CA THR A 92 -7.07 -9.70 5.54
C THR A 92 -8.28 -10.43 4.94
N SER A 93 -9.27 -10.70 5.79
CA SER A 93 -10.63 -11.04 5.37
C SER A 93 -11.62 -10.25 6.20
N ALA A 94 -12.38 -9.38 5.54
CA ALA A 94 -13.49 -8.67 6.18
C ALA A 94 -14.59 -9.64 6.64
N ALA A 95 -14.88 -10.68 5.85
CA ALA A 95 -15.93 -11.65 6.15
C ALA A 95 -15.62 -12.49 7.41
N LYS A 96 -14.35 -12.85 7.61
CA LYS A 96 -13.89 -13.62 8.78
C LYS A 96 -13.29 -12.75 9.88
N LYS A 97 -13.19 -11.43 9.66
CA LYS A 97 -12.50 -10.47 10.54
C LYS A 97 -11.04 -10.85 10.85
N THR A 98 -10.39 -11.62 9.96
CA THR A 98 -8.99 -11.99 10.11
C THR A 98 -8.07 -10.90 9.55
N GLY A 99 -6.87 -10.77 10.10
CA GLY A 99 -5.92 -9.71 9.71
C GLY A 99 -6.22 -8.33 10.29
N LEU A 100 -7.34 -8.15 11.01
CA LEU A 100 -7.73 -6.87 11.60
C LEU A 100 -6.72 -6.37 12.63
N GLN A 101 -6.28 -7.23 13.55
CA GLN A 101 -5.30 -6.85 14.59
C GLN A 101 -3.96 -6.41 13.98
N PRO A 102 -3.32 -7.20 13.10
CA PRO A 102 -2.12 -6.74 12.39
C PRO A 102 -2.31 -5.43 11.62
N LEU A 103 -3.45 -5.26 10.93
CA LEU A 103 -3.75 -4.03 10.19
C LEU A 103 -3.86 -2.81 11.11
N LEU A 104 -4.58 -2.94 12.23
CA LEU A 104 -4.72 -1.85 13.21
C LEU A 104 -3.38 -1.50 13.87
N GLN A 105 -2.56 -2.51 14.17
CA GLN A 105 -1.20 -2.30 14.70
C GLN A 105 -0.32 -1.54 13.69
N HIS A 106 -0.40 -1.92 12.41
CA HIS A 106 0.31 -1.23 11.34
C HIS A 106 -0.11 0.24 11.23
N ILE A 107 -1.42 0.51 11.15
CA ILE A 107 -1.96 1.88 11.07
C ILE A 107 -1.54 2.69 12.32
N SER A 108 -1.61 2.09 13.51
CA SER A 108 -1.19 2.76 14.74
C SER A 108 0.30 3.10 14.74
N GLY A 109 1.16 2.20 14.25
CA GLY A 109 2.59 2.43 14.10
C GLY A 109 2.90 3.56 13.13
N VAL A 110 2.26 3.55 11.95
CA VAL A 110 2.38 4.60 10.93
C VAL A 110 1.97 5.96 11.50
N ARG A 111 0.82 6.02 12.19
CA ARG A 111 0.33 7.24 12.82
C ARG A 111 1.33 7.78 13.86
N ALA A 112 1.78 6.93 14.77
CA ALA A 112 2.73 7.33 15.81
C ALA A 112 4.06 7.82 15.23
N TYR A 113 4.50 7.25 14.11
CA TYR A 113 5.67 7.72 13.38
C TYR A 113 5.43 9.09 12.75
N PHE A 114 4.32 9.24 12.03
CA PHE A 114 3.95 10.48 11.36
C PHE A 114 3.80 11.66 12.34
N GLU A 115 3.17 11.42 13.50
CA GLU A 115 3.05 12.42 14.56
C GLU A 115 4.42 12.86 15.10
N LYS A 116 5.35 11.93 15.31
CA LYS A 116 6.72 12.26 15.75
C LYS A 116 7.50 13.05 14.68
N ALA A 117 7.31 12.71 13.41
CA ALA A 117 7.97 13.38 12.30
C ALA A 117 7.47 14.82 12.07
N THR A 118 6.24 15.13 12.49
CA THR A 118 5.61 16.44 12.28
C THR A 118 5.67 17.38 13.49
N GLN A 119 6.29 16.99 14.61
CA GLN A 119 6.44 17.84 15.80
C GLN A 119 7.37 19.05 15.54
N PRO A 120 7.00 20.27 16.01
CA PRO A 120 7.86 21.45 15.89
C PRO A 120 9.14 21.28 16.72
N GLY A 121 10.29 21.28 16.05
CA GLY A 121 11.62 21.13 16.67
C GLY A 121 12.39 19.87 16.29
N SER A 122 11.75 18.90 15.62
CA SER A 122 12.48 17.79 14.99
C SER A 122 13.09 18.26 13.67
N SER A 123 14.42 18.12 13.54
CA SER A 123 15.12 18.45 12.30
C SER A 123 14.56 17.59 11.16
N LYS A 124 13.90 18.20 10.18
CA LYS A 124 13.39 17.56 8.95
C LYS A 124 14.47 16.82 8.13
N LYS A 125 15.74 16.85 8.52
CA LYS A 125 16.86 16.29 7.74
C LYS A 125 17.17 14.81 8.00
N GLY A 126 16.47 14.10 8.88
CA GLY A 126 16.83 12.72 9.25
C GLY A 126 15.71 11.68 9.30
N GLY A 127 14.44 12.10 9.20
CA GLY A 127 13.26 11.21 9.25
C GLY A 127 12.89 10.58 7.91
N ASP A 128 13.20 11.24 6.80
CA ASP A 128 12.83 10.77 5.46
C ASP A 128 13.44 9.42 5.12
N ALA A 129 14.73 9.21 5.38
CA ALA A 129 15.41 7.98 4.99
C ALA A 129 14.90 6.74 5.74
N ARG A 130 14.36 6.89 6.96
CA ARG A 130 13.84 5.75 7.75
C ARG A 130 12.38 5.45 7.44
N PHE A 131 11.61 6.49 7.09
CA PHE A 131 10.25 6.38 6.53
C PHE A 131 10.31 5.71 5.16
N MET A 132 11.16 6.22 4.27
CA MET A 132 11.45 5.64 2.97
C MET A 132 11.91 4.18 3.10
N ARG A 133 12.81 3.84 4.04
CA ARG A 133 13.21 2.44 4.29
C ARG A 133 12.10 1.53 4.76
N MET A 134 11.22 2.02 5.64
CA MET A 134 10.04 1.25 6.09
C MET A 134 9.01 1.06 4.96
N LEU A 135 9.04 1.94 3.96
CA LEU A 135 8.23 1.90 2.74
C LEU A 135 8.94 1.22 1.56
N GLY A 136 10.17 0.74 1.76
CA GLY A 136 10.93 0.01 0.76
C GLY A 136 11.99 0.79 -0.03
N ARG A 137 12.70 1.75 0.57
CA ARG A 137 13.93 2.35 0.02
C ARG A 137 14.97 2.68 1.10
#